data_AF-A0A931X1W7-F1
#
_entry.id   AF-A0A931X1W7-F1
#
_cell.length_a   1.000
_cell.length_b   1.000
_cell.length_c   1.000
_cell.angle_alpha   90.00
_cell.angle_beta   90.00
_cell.angle_gamma   90.00
#
_symmetry.space_group_name_H-M   'P 1'
#
loop_
_entity.id
_entity.type
_entity.pdbx_description
1 polymer ?
#
loop_
_entity_poly.entity_id
_entity_poly.type
_entity_poly.pdbx_seq_one_letter_code
_entity_poly.pdbx_strand_id
1 'polypeptide(L)'
;MGILTWLLGSAAALLACRFIPLGRTSGRVLEALCGLTFALAGGLVATRLDFGGWNVAEPRAVLFCAVSTSCGVAIYRCVGALGPRRSAQ
;
A
#
# COMPACT_ATOMS: atom_id res chain seq x y z
N MET A 1 4.34 -6.34 -16.97
CA MET A 1 3.89 -6.33 -15.58
C MET A 1 3.90 -7.72 -14.96
N GLY A 2 5.03 -8.12 -14.38
CA GLY A 2 5.10 -9.29 -13.52
C GLY A 2 4.64 -8.95 -12.10
N ILE A 3 4.29 -9.96 -11.31
CA ILE A 3 3.93 -9.77 -9.89
C ILE A 3 5.06 -9.06 -9.11
N LEU A 4 6.32 -9.27 -9.55
CA LEU A 4 7.52 -8.60 -9.06
C LEU A 4 7.45 -7.07 -9.17
N THR A 5 6.97 -6.52 -10.29
CA THR A 5 6.85 -5.07 -10.46
C THR A 5 5.82 -4.46 -9.52
N TRP A 6 4.73 -5.17 -9.23
CA TRP A 6 3.73 -4.72 -8.26
C TRP A 6 4.32 -4.72 -6.85
N LEU A 7 4.98 -5.83 -6.49
CA LEU A 7 5.58 -6.00 -5.18
C LEU A 7 6.71 -5.01 -4.92
N LEU A 8 7.57 -4.72 -5.91
CA LEU A 8 8.67 -3.77 -5.77
C LEU A 8 8.17 -2.33 -5.53
N GLY A 9 7.19 -1.88 -6.32
CA GLY A 9 6.59 -0.54 -6.15
C GLY A 9 5.92 -0.38 -4.79
N SER A 10 5.13 -1.38 -4.39
CA SER A 10 4.44 -1.38 -3.10
C SER A 10 5.37 -1.59 -1.90
N ALA A 11 6.46 -2.35 -2.04
CA ALA A 11 7.48 -2.48 -1.01
C ALA A 11 8.21 -1.16 -0.77
N ALA A 12 8.57 -0.45 -1.85
CA ALA A 12 9.16 0.89 -1.75
C ALA A 12 8.20 1.88 -1.06
N ALA A 13 6.91 1.83 -1.38
CA ALA A 13 5.88 2.64 -0.73
C ALA A 13 5.72 2.31 0.76
N LEU A 14 5.70 1.03 1.12
CA LEU A 14 5.64 0.61 2.53
C LEU A 14 6.87 1.06 3.33
N LEU A 15 8.06 0.97 2.73
CA LEU A 15 9.29 1.48 3.32
C LEU A 15 9.22 3.01 3.49
N ALA A 16 8.72 3.75 2.50
CA ALA A 16 8.53 5.19 2.61
C ALA A 16 7.51 5.55 3.71
N CYS A 17 6.39 4.83 3.80
CA CYS A 17 5.38 5.01 4.83
C CYS A 17 5.89 4.72 6.25
N ARG A 18 7.01 4.01 6.43
CA ARG A 18 7.64 3.84 7.76
C ARG A 18 8.21 5.13 8.32
N PHE A 19 8.60 6.08 7.48
CA PHE A 19 9.16 7.35 7.93
C PHE A 19 8.09 8.38 8.30
N ILE A 20 6.81 8.08 8.02
CA ILE A 20 5.68 8.98 8.30
C ILE A 20 5.06 8.61 9.65
N PRO A 21 5.10 9.48 10.68
CA PRO A 21 4.65 9.17 12.05
C PRO A 21 3.13 9.24 12.28
N LEU A 22 2.31 9.30 11.22
CA LEU A 22 0.85 9.42 11.32
C LEU A 22 0.22 8.21 12.03
N GLY A 23 -0.42 8.46 13.19
CA GLY A 23 -1.37 7.53 13.81
C GLY A 23 -0.86 6.11 14.06
N ARG A 24 0.39 5.94 14.54
CA ARG A 24 1.02 4.62 14.78
C ARG A 24 0.12 3.72 15.62
N THR A 25 -0.64 2.85 14.96
CA THR A 25 -1.31 1.74 15.60
C THR A 25 -0.28 0.61 15.81
N SER A 26 -0.42 -0.14 16.90
CA SER A 26 0.60 -1.09 17.37
C SER A 26 0.87 -2.27 16.39
N GLY A 27 -0.02 -2.51 15.42
CA GLY A 27 0.00 -3.68 14.55
C GLY A 27 0.86 -3.52 13.28
N ARG A 28 2.20 -3.57 13.39
CA ARG A 28 3.11 -3.55 12.22
C ARG A 28 2.78 -4.66 11.19
N VAL A 29 2.32 -5.81 11.67
CA VAL A 29 1.91 -6.94 10.81
C VAL A 29 0.65 -6.60 10.03
N LEU A 30 -0.33 -5.98 10.69
CA LEU A 30 -1.58 -5.55 10.04
C LEU A 30 -1.33 -4.44 9.01
N GLU A 31 -0.41 -3.49 9.29
CA GLU A 31 0.01 -2.50 8.29
C GLU A 31 0.62 -3.16 7.06
N ALA A 32 1.50 -4.15 7.25
CA ALA A 32 2.12 -4.87 6.15
C ALA A 32 1.10 -5.68 5.34
N LEU A 33 0.17 -6.37 6.01
CA LEU A 33 -0.91 -7.11 5.35
C LEU A 33 -1.84 -6.17 4.58
N CYS A 34 -2.24 -5.04 5.17
CA CYS A 34 -3.06 -4.05 4.49
C CYS A 34 -2.35 -3.50 3.24
N GLY A 35 -1.08 -3.11 3.38
CA GLY A 35 -0.28 -2.65 2.25
C GLY A 35 -0.15 -3.70 1.14
N LEU A 36 0.00 -4.97 1.50
CA LEU A 36 0.02 -6.09 0.56
C LEU A 36 -1.32 -6.27 -0.16
N THR A 37 -2.45 -6.15 0.54
CA THR A 37 -3.78 -6.22 -0.10
C THR A 37 -3.96 -5.11 -1.13
N PHE A 38 -3.58 -3.87 -0.80
CA PHE A 38 -3.63 -2.74 -1.73
C PHE A 38 -2.61 -2.83 -2.87
N ALA A 39 -1.47 -3.48 -2.63
CA ALA A 39 -0.48 -3.79 -3.68
C ALA A 39 -1.06 -4.73 -4.72
N LEU A 40 -1.71 -5.81 -4.27
CA LEU A 40 -2.32 -6.81 -5.14
C LEU A 40 -3.54 -6.23 -5.87
N ALA A 41 -4.41 -5.52 -5.17
CA ALA A 41 -5.56 -4.85 -5.78
C ALA A 41 -5.13 -3.79 -6.79
N GLY A 42 -4.16 -2.94 -6.43
CA GLY A 42 -3.59 -1.92 -7.32
C GLY A 42 -2.90 -2.53 -8.55
N GLY A 43 -2.14 -3.62 -8.37
CA GLY A 43 -1.49 -4.35 -9.46
C GLY A 43 -2.49 -4.99 -10.43
N LEU A 44 -3.58 -5.57 -9.92
CA LEU A 44 -4.67 -6.09 -10.75
C LEU A 44 -5.34 -4.98 -11.56
N VAL A 45 -5.64 -3.84 -10.94
CA VAL A 45 -6.22 -2.67 -11.63
C VAL A 45 -5.26 -2.13 -12.67
N ALA A 46 -3.97 -1.99 -12.33
CA ALA A 46 -2.95 -1.52 -13.27
C ALA A 46 -2.81 -2.44 -14.50
N THR A 47 -2.93 -3.75 -14.29
CA THR A 47 -2.91 -4.76 -15.35
C THR A 47 -4.16 -4.66 -16.23
N ARG A 48 -5.32 -4.37 -15.65
CA ARG A 48 -6.57 -4.14 -16.39
C ARG A 48 -6.57 -2.84 -17.18
N LEU A 49 -5.86 -1.82 -16.71
CA LEU A 49 -5.67 -0.54 -17.39
C LEU A 49 -4.60 -0.57 -18.50
N ASP A 50 -4.05 -1.76 -18.78
CA ASP A 50 -3.04 -2.01 -19.81
C ASP A 50 -1.79 -1.11 -19.69
N PHE A 51 -1.34 -0.87 -18.45
CA PHE A 51 -0.04 -0.25 -18.19
C PHE A 51 1.11 -1.20 -18.53
N GLY A 52 1.28 -1.49 -19.82
CA GLY A 52 2.33 -2.36 -20.35
C GLY A 52 2.08 -3.83 -20.01
N GLY A 53 1.90 -4.66 -21.04
CA GLY A 53 1.61 -6.09 -20.92
C GLY A 53 2.56 -6.85 -19.97
N TRP A 54 2.17 -8.06 -19.59
CA TRP A 54 2.76 -8.86 -18.49
C TRP A 54 4.30 -8.96 -18.44
N ASN A 55 5.02 -8.75 -19.55
CA ASN A 55 6.49 -8.79 -19.58
C ASN A 55 7.21 -7.43 -19.59
N VAL A 56 6.50 -6.31 -19.70
CA VAL A 56 7.13 -4.98 -19.74
C VAL A 56 7.16 -4.36 -18.35
N ALA A 57 8.34 -3.89 -17.92
CA ALA A 57 8.51 -3.10 -16.72
C ALA A 57 8.12 -1.64 -17.00
N GLU A 58 6.85 -1.32 -16.82
CA GLU A 58 6.31 0.03 -17.02
C GLU A 58 6.39 0.86 -15.71
N PRO A 59 7.08 2.01 -15.69
CA PRO A 59 7.21 2.86 -14.50
C PRO A 59 5.89 3.38 -13.95
N ARG A 60 4.90 3.60 -14.82
CA ARG A 60 3.56 4.09 -14.45
C ARG A 60 2.82 3.11 -13.54
N ALA A 61 2.94 1.82 -13.82
CA ALA A 61 2.35 0.78 -12.99
C ALA A 61 3.05 0.67 -11.63
N VAL A 62 4.37 0.85 -11.58
CA VAL A 62 5.12 0.91 -10.32
C VAL A 62 4.64 2.08 -9.47
N LEU A 63 4.49 3.27 -10.08
CA LEU A 63 3.97 4.46 -9.40
C LEU A 63 2.54 4.24 -8.91
N PHE A 64 1.68 3.64 -9.75
CA PHE A 64 0.29 3.36 -9.40
C PHE A 64 0.18 2.41 -8.20
N CYS A 65 0.94 1.30 -8.22
CA CYS A 65 0.99 0.36 -7.11
C CYS A 65 1.54 1.03 -5.83
N ALA A 66 2.58 1.86 -5.96
CA ALA A 66 3.12 2.61 -4.84
C ALA A 66 2.07 3.56 -4.21
N VAL A 67 1.38 4.35 -5.03
CA VAL A 67 0.33 5.28 -4.58
C VAL A 67 -0.85 4.53 -3.95
N SER A 68 -1.32 3.46 -4.60
CA SER A 68 -2.38 2.59 -4.07
C SER A 68 -2.04 2.09 -2.66
N THR A 69 -0.83 1.54 -2.49
CA THR A 69 -0.36 1.03 -1.20
C THR A 69 -0.22 2.13 -0.16
N SER A 70 0.36 3.28 -0.51
CA SER A 70 0.47 4.42 0.42
C SER A 70 -0.90 4.94 0.88
N CYS A 71 -1.87 5.06 -0.04
CA CYS A 71 -3.23 5.44 0.28
C CYS A 71 -3.89 4.43 1.22
N GLY A 72 -3.78 3.13 0.93
CA GLY A 72 -4.32 2.07 1.79
C GLY A 72 -3.77 2.11 3.22
N VAL A 73 -2.46 2.27 3.36
CA VAL A 73 -1.79 2.40 4.67
C VAL A 73 -2.20 3.69 5.39
N ALA A 74 -2.29 4.81 4.67
CA ALA A 74 -2.74 6.07 5.25
C ALA A 74 -4.19 5.97 5.76
N ILE A 75 -5.09 5.37 4.98
CA ILE A 75 -6.48 5.12 5.38
C ILE A 75 -6.50 4.21 6.61
N TYR A 76 -5.75 3.10 6.61
CA TYR A 76 -5.67 2.20 7.75
C TYR A 76 -5.20 2.93 9.03
N ARG A 77 -4.18 3.78 8.92
CA ARG A 77 -3.69 4.59 10.04
C ARG A 77 -4.71 5.61 10.51
N CYS A 78 -5.41 6.28 9.60
CA CYS A 78 -6.46 7.23 9.95
C CYS A 78 -7.63 6.53 10.64
N VAL A 79 -8.11 5.40 10.12
CA VAL A 79 -9.19 4.61 10.73
C VAL A 79 -8.75 4.06 12.09
N GLY A 80 -7.52 3.56 12.20
CA GLY A 80 -6.96 3.09 13.45
C GLY A 80 -6.76 4.20 14.51
N ALA A 81 -6.46 5.43 14.07
CA ALA A 81 -6.40 6.61 14.94
C ALA A 81 -7.79 7.12 15.37
N LEU A 82 -8.82 6.86 14.57
CA LEU A 82 -10.23 7.16 14.86
C LEU A 82 -10.92 6.05 15.66
N GLY A 83 -10.29 4.88 15.82
CA GLY A 83 -10.76 3.82 16.71
C GLY A 83 -11.01 4.38 18.12
N PRO A 84 -12.01 3.86 18.85
CA PRO A 84 -12.43 4.45 20.11
C PRO A 84 -11.20 4.60 20.97
N ARG A 85 -10.84 5.86 21.28
CA ARG A 85 -9.98 6.16 22.41
C ARG A 85 -10.62 5.36 23.52
N ARG A 86 -10.00 4.26 23.95
CA ARG A 86 -10.40 3.59 25.18
C ARG A 86 -10.22 4.68 26.21
N SER A 87 -11.34 5.30 26.53
CA SER A 87 -11.51 6.23 27.62
C SER A 87 -10.86 5.52 28.78
N ALA A 88 -9.68 6.00 29.15
CA ALA A 88 -9.08 5.65 30.41
C ALA A 88 -10.09 6.09 31.47
N GLN A 89 -10.85 5.12 31.96
CA GLN A 89 -11.47 5.11 33.28
C GLN A 89 -11.16 3.74 33.88
#